data_AF-A0AAU4MLD8-F1
#
_entry.id   AF-A0AAU4MLD8-F1
#
_cell.length_a   1.000
_cell.length_b   1.000
_cell.length_c   1.000
_cell.angle_alpha   90.00
_cell.angle_beta   90.00
_cell.angle_gamma   90.00
#
_symmetry.space_group_name_H-M   'P 1'
#
loop_
_entity.id
_entity.type
_entity.pdbx_description
1 polymer ?
#
loop_
_entity_poly.entity_id
_entity_poly.type
_entity_poly.pdbx_seq_one_letter_code
_entity_poly.pdbx_strand_id
1 'polypeptide(L)'
;MPETHTMLFVTFDDPAAARAAYQEVKELHGARQAAVLERSAEGLLDVPESWVRGAGTPTVVSGIVGGLVGLLGGPVGVFLGWTAGTVLAGAAEIKRFQDAAEGLTVYSSGLAEGDSLLIAEVREQQPQDADAIAARHGGRLVRRPAEDVADEVRTAQEVTEEAVAQEAAEEETPEDARRE
;
A
#
# COMPACT_ATOMS: atom_id res chain seq x y z
N MET A 1 -0.28 -28.28 6.51
CA MET A 1 0.41 -26.97 6.70
C MET A 1 -0.50 -25.94 6.06
N PRO A 2 -0.96 -24.88 6.74
CA PRO A 2 -1.70 -23.82 6.07
C PRO A 2 -0.80 -23.22 4.98
N GLU A 3 -1.40 -22.94 3.82
CA GLU A 3 -0.70 -22.39 2.66
C GLU A 3 -0.52 -20.88 2.86
N THR A 4 0.38 -20.49 3.77
CA THR A 4 0.51 -19.10 4.20
C THR A 4 1.17 -18.26 3.11
N HIS A 5 0.38 -17.37 2.52
CA HIS A 5 0.86 -16.37 1.57
C HIS A 5 1.56 -15.26 2.36
N THR A 6 2.58 -14.66 1.75
CA THR A 6 3.35 -13.57 2.36
C THR A 6 3.17 -12.31 1.52
N MET A 7 2.93 -11.20 2.21
CA MET A 7 2.95 -9.87 1.64
C MET A 7 4.37 -9.34 1.70
N LEU A 8 4.88 -8.92 0.55
CA LEU A 8 6.17 -8.28 0.38
C LEU A 8 5.94 -6.79 0.18
N PHE A 9 6.65 -5.97 0.94
CA PHE A 9 6.67 -4.52 0.84
C PHE A 9 8.12 -4.11 0.58
N VAL A 10 8.40 -3.54 -0.59
CA VAL A 10 9.75 -3.11 -0.95
C VAL A 10 9.75 -1.61 -1.23
N THR A 11 10.51 -0.87 -0.42
CA THR A 11 10.68 0.58 -0.61
C THR A 11 11.93 0.86 -1.44
N PHE A 12 11.81 1.81 -2.36
CA PHE A 12 12.88 2.26 -3.25
C PHE A 12 12.94 3.78 -3.23
N ASP A 13 14.16 4.31 -3.30
CA ASP A 13 14.41 5.75 -3.40
C ASP A 13 14.42 6.22 -4.89
N ASP A 14 14.17 5.30 -5.84
CA ASP A 14 14.10 5.55 -7.29
C ASP A 14 12.90 4.81 -7.91
N PRO A 15 11.95 5.53 -8.55
CA PRO A 15 10.80 4.92 -9.23
C PRO A 15 11.16 3.98 -10.38
N ALA A 16 12.30 4.20 -11.06
CA ALA A 16 12.74 3.30 -12.12
C ALA A 16 13.18 1.94 -11.54
N ALA A 17 13.85 1.95 -10.39
CA ALA A 17 14.25 0.74 -9.68
C ALA A 17 13.03 -0.06 -9.18
N ALA A 18 12.01 0.63 -8.66
CA ALA A 18 10.75 -0.01 -8.24
C ALA A 18 10.05 -0.73 -9.41
N ARG A 19 9.95 -0.06 -10.57
CA ARG A 19 9.38 -0.67 -11.78
C ARG A 19 10.20 -1.86 -12.29
N ALA A 20 11.52 -1.77 -12.26
CA ALA A 20 12.39 -2.88 -12.66
C ALA A 20 12.23 -4.10 -11.73
N ALA A 21 12.22 -3.87 -10.41
CA ALA A 21 11.97 -4.90 -9.42
C ALA A 21 10.58 -5.53 -9.58
N TYR A 22 9.56 -4.72 -9.86
CA TYR A 22 8.20 -5.18 -10.12
C TYR A 22 8.14 -6.17 -11.30
N GLN A 23 8.85 -5.90 -12.39
CA GLN A 23 8.89 -6.84 -13.52
C GLN A 23 9.50 -8.19 -13.13
N GLU A 24 10.54 -8.21 -12.30
CA GLU A 24 11.13 -9.47 -11.80
C GLU A 24 10.22 -10.19 -10.80
N VAL A 25 9.54 -9.45 -9.89
CA VAL A 25 8.65 -10.05 -8.89
C VAL A 25 7.47 -10.78 -9.52
N LYS A 26 6.93 -10.28 -10.64
CA LYS A 26 5.83 -10.95 -11.38
C LYS A 26 6.22 -12.35 -11.87
N GLU A 27 7.49 -12.55 -12.16
CA GLU A 27 8.03 -13.82 -12.67
C GLU A 27 8.31 -14.83 -11.55
N LEU A 28 8.24 -14.42 -10.28
CA LEU A 28 8.32 -15.37 -9.15
C LEU A 28 7.17 -16.37 -9.26
N HIS A 29 7.48 -17.67 -9.20
CA HIS A 29 6.51 -18.75 -9.39
C HIS A 29 5.29 -18.66 -8.46
N GLY A 30 5.50 -18.13 -7.24
CA GLY A 30 4.44 -17.95 -6.24
C GLY A 30 3.74 -16.60 -6.26
N ALA A 31 4.14 -15.64 -7.12
CA ALA A 31 3.56 -14.30 -7.12
C ALA A 31 2.11 -14.34 -7.62
N ARG A 32 1.18 -13.76 -6.88
CA ARG A 32 -0.25 -13.74 -7.24
C ARG A 32 -0.68 -12.37 -7.72
N GLN A 33 -0.22 -11.32 -7.05
CA GLN A 33 -0.56 -9.94 -7.35
C GLN A 33 0.62 -9.06 -6.98
N ALA A 34 0.78 -7.96 -7.71
CA ALA A 34 1.75 -6.93 -7.37
C ALA A 34 1.27 -5.56 -7.84
N ALA A 35 1.69 -4.50 -7.15
CA ALA A 35 1.48 -3.12 -7.54
C ALA A 35 2.68 -2.26 -7.15
N VAL A 36 2.96 -1.21 -7.92
CA VAL A 36 3.89 -0.14 -7.56
C VAL A 36 3.09 1.09 -7.22
N LEU A 37 3.41 1.71 -6.10
CA LEU A 37 2.86 2.96 -5.63
C LEU A 37 3.99 4.00 -5.66
N GLU A 38 3.71 5.19 -6.16
CA GLU A 38 4.69 6.28 -6.26
C GLU A 38 4.11 7.55 -5.69
N ARG A 39 4.94 8.35 -5.01
CA ARG A 39 4.53 9.66 -4.54
C ARG A 39 4.96 10.73 -5.53
N SER A 40 3.99 11.41 -6.13
CA SER A 40 4.23 12.52 -7.06
C SER A 40 4.78 13.75 -6.33
N ALA A 41 5.31 14.70 -7.11
CA ALA A 41 5.80 15.99 -6.61
C ALA A 41 4.70 16.82 -5.92
N GLU A 42 3.44 16.59 -6.29
CA GLU A 42 2.26 17.20 -5.69
C GLU A 42 1.81 16.49 -4.40
N GLY A 43 2.56 15.48 -3.93
CA GLY A 43 2.26 14.70 -2.75
C GLY A 43 1.12 13.69 -2.92
N LEU A 44 0.65 13.49 -4.16
CA LEU A 44 -0.37 12.52 -4.50
C LEU A 44 0.25 11.14 -4.65
N LEU A 45 -0.49 10.11 -4.25
CA LEU A 45 -0.07 8.73 -4.44
C LEU A 45 -0.65 8.21 -5.76
N ASP A 46 0.22 7.81 -6.67
CA ASP A 46 -0.12 7.19 -7.96
C ASP A 46 0.18 5.69 -7.93
N VAL A 47 -0.49 4.93 -8.79
CA VAL A 47 -0.32 3.48 -8.94
C VAL A 47 0.01 3.16 -10.40
N PRO A 48 1.24 3.46 -10.86
CA PRO A 48 1.59 3.36 -12.27
C PRO A 48 1.65 1.92 -12.79
N GLU A 49 1.79 0.93 -11.91
CA GLU A 49 1.91 -0.47 -12.29
C GLU A 49 1.04 -1.35 -11.38
N SER A 50 0.26 -2.24 -11.99
CA SER A 50 -0.49 -3.27 -11.27
C SER A 50 -0.67 -4.55 -12.10
N TRP A 51 -0.63 -5.69 -11.43
CA TRP A 51 -0.76 -6.99 -12.06
C TRP A 51 -1.37 -8.04 -11.14
N VAL A 52 -2.11 -8.97 -11.75
CA VAL A 52 -2.70 -10.15 -11.11
C VAL A 52 -2.39 -11.37 -11.98
N ARG A 53 -1.85 -12.44 -11.40
CA ARG A 53 -1.56 -13.69 -12.10
C ARG A 53 -2.82 -14.26 -12.71
N GLY A 54 -2.74 -14.62 -14.00
CA GLY A 54 -3.85 -15.19 -14.76
C GLY A 54 -4.79 -14.15 -15.37
N ALA A 55 -4.58 -12.85 -15.11
CA ALA A 55 -5.26 -11.78 -15.83
C ALA A 55 -4.48 -11.41 -17.11
N GLY A 56 -5.18 -11.27 -18.24
CA GLY A 56 -4.56 -11.07 -19.57
C GLY A 56 -4.16 -9.63 -19.90
N THR A 57 -4.46 -8.66 -19.04
CA THR A 57 -4.18 -7.22 -19.21
C THR A 57 -3.75 -6.61 -17.87
N PRO A 58 -3.14 -5.40 -17.82
CA PRO A 58 -3.00 -4.65 -16.58
C PRO A 58 -4.39 -4.54 -15.95
N THR A 59 -4.55 -5.17 -14.79
CA THR A 59 -5.86 -5.40 -14.18
C THR A 59 -5.86 -4.74 -12.81
N VAL A 60 -7.03 -4.24 -12.43
CA VAL A 60 -7.29 -3.72 -11.09
C VAL A 60 -6.92 -4.82 -10.08
N VAL A 61 -5.96 -4.52 -9.22
CA VAL A 61 -5.63 -5.38 -8.08
C VAL A 61 -6.84 -5.54 -7.18
N SER A 62 -7.02 -6.73 -6.62
CA SER A 62 -8.18 -7.08 -5.79
C SER A 62 -7.71 -7.66 -4.45
N GLY A 63 -8.63 -7.97 -3.54
CA GLY A 63 -8.27 -8.57 -2.25
C GLY A 63 -7.34 -7.67 -1.42
N ILE A 64 -6.29 -8.24 -0.85
CA ILE A 64 -5.38 -7.53 0.07
C ILE A 64 -4.68 -6.39 -0.68
N VAL A 65 -4.04 -6.67 -1.82
CA VAL A 65 -3.33 -5.63 -2.61
C VAL A 65 -4.28 -4.53 -3.08
N GLY A 66 -5.49 -4.89 -3.51
CA GLY A 66 -6.51 -3.92 -3.91
C GLY A 66 -7.02 -3.06 -2.75
N GLY A 67 -7.27 -3.66 -1.58
CA GLY A 67 -7.68 -2.93 -0.38
C GLY A 67 -6.59 -1.99 0.12
N LEU A 68 -5.32 -2.41 0.07
CA LEU A 68 -4.17 -1.56 0.37
C LEU A 68 -4.11 -0.35 -0.57
N VAL A 69 -4.17 -0.59 -1.87
CA VAL A 69 -4.17 0.49 -2.88
C VAL A 69 -5.37 1.41 -2.68
N GLY A 70 -6.56 0.88 -2.38
CA GLY A 70 -7.76 1.67 -2.13
C GLY A 70 -7.69 2.53 -0.87
N LEU A 71 -7.13 2.01 0.23
CA LEU A 71 -6.92 2.79 1.46
C LEU A 71 -5.90 3.91 1.26
N LEU A 72 -4.84 3.65 0.48
CA LEU A 72 -3.76 4.61 0.23
C LEU A 72 -4.09 5.65 -0.85
N GLY A 73 -4.85 5.25 -1.88
CA GLY A 73 -5.24 6.11 -3.01
C GLY A 73 -6.68 6.65 -2.96
N GLY A 74 -7.48 6.23 -1.98
CA GLY A 74 -8.87 6.68 -1.81
C GLY A 74 -8.98 8.13 -1.32
N PRO A 75 -10.20 8.71 -1.28
CA PRO A 75 -10.43 10.09 -0.83
C PRO A 75 -9.84 10.37 0.55
N VAL A 76 -9.92 9.40 1.46
CA VAL A 76 -9.34 9.48 2.82
C VAL A 76 -7.81 9.40 2.82
N GLY A 77 -7.22 8.60 1.93
CA GLY A 77 -5.76 8.50 1.75
C GLY A 77 -5.14 9.80 1.24
N VAL A 78 -5.85 10.56 0.41
CA VAL A 78 -5.43 11.89 -0.07
C VAL A 78 -5.31 12.90 1.09
N PHE A 79 -6.19 12.84 2.11
CA PHE A 79 -6.11 13.70 3.29
C PHE A 79 -4.94 13.36 4.22
N LEU A 80 -4.60 12.07 4.36
CA LEU A 80 -3.41 11.62 5.10
C LEU A 80 -2.10 12.01 4.38
N GLY A 81 -2.12 12.07 3.05
CA GLY A 81 -1.01 12.56 2.24
C GLY A 81 -0.65 14.04 2.49
N TRP A 82 -1.63 14.87 2.85
CA TRP A 82 -1.38 16.29 3.15
C TRP A 82 -0.89 16.55 4.59
N THR A 83 -1.22 15.69 5.54
CA THR A 83 -0.88 15.90 6.97
C THR A 83 0.43 15.24 7.41
N ALA A 84 0.88 14.17 6.73
CA ALA A 84 2.16 13.51 7.06
C ALA A 84 3.41 14.32 6.66
N GLY A 85 3.25 15.37 5.85
CA GLY A 85 4.34 16.12 5.21
C GLY A 85 5.25 16.98 6.12
N THR A 86 5.19 16.86 7.45
CA THR A 86 6.00 17.71 8.34
C THR A 86 6.75 17.03 9.49
N VAL A 87 6.62 15.71 9.72
CA VAL A 87 7.12 15.11 10.99
C VAL A 87 8.16 13.97 10.86
N LEU A 88 8.67 13.60 9.68
CA LEU A 88 9.70 12.55 9.59
C LEU A 88 11.07 13.04 9.08
N ALA A 89 11.50 14.21 9.56
CA ALA A 89 12.90 14.62 9.50
C ALA A 89 13.70 13.90 10.61
N GLY A 90 14.09 12.65 10.35
CA GLY A 90 14.83 11.84 11.31
C GLY A 90 15.44 10.60 10.68
N ALA A 91 16.36 10.78 9.73
CA ALA A 91 17.26 9.70 9.33
C ALA A 91 17.99 9.18 10.58
N ALA A 92 17.86 7.87 10.83
CA ALA A 92 18.32 7.13 12.01
C ALA A 92 17.40 7.19 13.24
N GLU A 93 16.35 6.36 13.25
CA GLU A 93 16.02 5.41 14.34
C GLU A 93 14.66 4.71 14.07
N ILE A 94 14.43 4.08 12.91
CA ILE A 94 13.24 3.21 12.72
C ILE A 94 13.60 1.80 13.18
N LYS A 95 13.96 1.68 14.47
CA LYS A 95 14.04 0.39 15.16
C LYS A 95 12.88 0.34 16.14
N ARG A 96 11.92 -0.55 15.82
CA ARG A 96 10.71 -0.92 16.56
C ARG A 96 9.52 -0.02 16.25
N PHE A 97 8.64 -0.50 15.38
CA PHE A 97 7.21 -0.22 15.54
C PHE A 97 6.44 -1.51 15.26
N GLN A 98 6.00 -2.12 16.35
CA GLN A 98 5.00 -3.17 16.38
C GLN A 98 3.70 -2.45 16.72
N ASP A 99 2.83 -2.25 15.72
CA ASP A 99 1.37 -2.23 15.88
C ASP A 99 0.69 -2.22 14.49
N ALA A 100 -0.44 -2.92 14.42
CA ALA A 100 -1.06 -3.44 13.21
C ALA A 100 -1.62 -2.34 12.27
N ALA A 101 -2.23 -1.29 12.81
CA ALA A 101 -2.73 -0.16 12.02
C ALA A 101 -1.62 0.87 11.68
N GLU A 102 -0.62 1.02 12.54
CA GLU A 102 0.48 1.96 12.30
C GLU A 102 1.47 1.45 11.25
N GLY A 103 1.75 0.14 11.18
CA GLY A 103 2.70 -0.40 10.22
C GLY A 103 2.36 -0.06 8.77
N LEU A 104 1.08 -0.21 8.40
CA LEU A 104 0.61 0.02 7.04
C LEU A 104 0.58 1.50 6.65
N THR A 105 0.17 2.37 7.59
CA THR A 105 0.27 3.82 7.46
C THR A 105 1.73 4.26 7.41
N VAL A 106 2.63 3.69 8.21
CA VAL A 106 4.06 4.02 8.24
C VAL A 106 4.75 3.74 6.91
N TYR A 107 4.33 2.71 6.15
CA TYR A 107 4.94 2.42 4.84
C TYR A 107 4.50 3.37 3.73
N SER A 108 3.32 3.98 3.81
CA SER A 108 2.81 4.93 2.81
C SER A 108 3.03 6.40 3.20
N SER A 109 2.90 6.73 4.49
CA SER A 109 3.17 8.07 5.04
C SER A 109 4.67 8.39 5.09
N GLY A 110 5.52 7.37 4.96
CA GLY A 110 6.98 7.48 4.91
C GLY A 110 7.57 7.54 3.49
N LEU A 111 6.75 7.46 2.43
CA LEU A 111 7.24 7.67 1.07
C LEU A 111 7.53 9.15 0.88
N ALA A 112 8.82 9.49 0.80
CA ALA A 112 9.20 10.83 0.40
C ALA A 112 8.80 11.08 -1.06
N GLU A 113 8.79 12.35 -1.46
CA GLU A 113 8.69 12.69 -2.87
C GLU A 113 9.81 11.98 -3.65
N GLY A 114 9.45 11.24 -4.71
CA GLY A 114 10.40 10.45 -5.48
C GLY A 114 10.63 9.03 -4.96
N ASP A 115 10.13 8.68 -3.76
CA ASP A 115 10.16 7.29 -3.29
C ASP A 115 9.04 6.46 -3.95
N SER A 116 9.23 5.14 -3.95
CA SER A 116 8.27 4.19 -4.49
C SER A 116 8.15 2.94 -3.61
N LEU A 117 6.95 2.37 -3.56
CA LEU A 117 6.62 1.16 -2.82
C LEU A 117 6.12 0.08 -3.78
N LEU A 118 6.82 -1.04 -3.84
CA LEU A 118 6.33 -2.27 -4.46
C LEU A 118 5.63 -3.12 -3.39
N ILE A 119 4.36 -3.43 -3.62
CA ILE A 119 3.58 -4.37 -2.82
C ILE A 119 3.37 -5.63 -3.66
N ALA A 120 3.62 -6.81 -3.09
CA ALA A 120 3.35 -8.07 -3.77
C ALA A 120 2.82 -9.14 -2.81
N GLU A 121 1.80 -9.89 -3.25
CA GLU A 121 1.37 -11.10 -2.57
C GLU A 121 2.06 -12.30 -3.24
N VAL A 122 2.87 -13.03 -2.47
CA VAL A 122 3.70 -14.12 -2.98
C VAL A 122 3.61 -15.33 -2.06
N ARG A 123 3.47 -16.52 -2.65
CA ARG A 123 3.79 -17.78 -1.99
C ARG A 123 5.28 -18.05 -2.12
N GLU A 124 6.08 -17.60 -1.15
CA GLU A 124 7.52 -17.80 -1.17
C GLU A 124 7.86 -19.30 -1.01
N GLN A 125 8.40 -19.91 -2.07
CA GLN A 125 9.05 -21.23 -1.97
C GLN A 125 10.52 -21.08 -1.56
N GLN A 126 11.14 -19.98 -1.99
CA GLN A 126 12.54 -19.64 -1.81
C GLN A 126 12.63 -18.15 -1.47
N PRO A 127 12.63 -17.77 -0.18
CA PRO A 127 12.65 -16.36 0.22
C PRO A 127 13.82 -15.57 -0.37
N GLN A 128 14.95 -16.24 -0.62
CA GLN A 128 16.12 -15.66 -1.24
C GLN A 128 15.88 -15.05 -2.64
N ASP A 129 14.86 -15.51 -3.38
CA ASP A 129 14.57 -14.95 -4.70
C ASP A 129 14.06 -13.52 -4.59
N ALA A 130 13.13 -13.27 -3.66
CA ALA A 130 12.65 -11.93 -3.36
C ALA A 130 13.73 -11.05 -2.72
N ASP A 131 14.57 -11.62 -1.85
CA ASP A 131 15.71 -10.90 -1.26
C ASP A 131 16.70 -10.44 -2.34
N ALA A 132 17.00 -11.33 -3.31
CA ALA A 132 17.91 -11.02 -4.40
C ALA A 132 17.37 -9.93 -5.32
N ILE A 133 16.06 -9.94 -5.62
CA ILE A 133 15.42 -8.89 -6.41
C ILE A 133 15.50 -7.54 -5.68
N ALA A 134 15.12 -7.51 -4.39
CA ALA A 134 15.19 -6.28 -3.60
C ALA A 134 16.63 -5.74 -3.53
N ALA A 135 17.61 -6.59 -3.20
CA ALA A 135 19.01 -6.18 -3.12
C ALA A 135 19.58 -5.71 -4.47
N ARG A 136 19.21 -6.36 -5.59
CA ARG A 136 19.66 -5.99 -6.94
C ARG A 136 19.25 -4.56 -7.31
N HIS A 137 18.06 -4.16 -6.89
CA HIS A 137 17.47 -2.85 -7.20
C HIS A 137 17.60 -1.85 -6.04
N GLY A 138 18.40 -2.17 -5.01
CA GLY A 138 18.62 -1.28 -3.86
C GLY A 138 17.40 -1.09 -2.95
N GLY A 139 16.40 -1.97 -3.04
CA GLY A 139 15.16 -1.88 -2.27
C GLY A 139 15.29 -2.44 -0.85
N ARG A 140 14.53 -1.87 0.08
CA ARG A 140 14.38 -2.39 1.45
C ARG A 140 13.11 -3.22 1.55
N LEU A 141 13.27 -4.53 1.72
CA LEU A 141 12.18 -5.52 1.76
C LEU A 141 11.71 -5.78 3.20
N VAL A 142 10.39 -5.73 3.39
CA VAL A 142 9.67 -6.17 4.59
C VAL A 142 8.70 -7.28 4.20
N ARG A 143 8.58 -8.29 5.06
CA ARG A 143 7.64 -9.40 4.92
C ARG A 143 6.59 -9.37 6.01
N ARG A 144 5.34 -9.63 5.64
CA ARG A 144 4.22 -9.78 6.58
C ARG A 144 3.37 -11.00 6.18
N PRO A 145 2.83 -11.77 7.13
CA PRO A 145 1.81 -12.77 6.82
C PRO A 145 0.61 -12.10 6.12
N ALA A 146 0.10 -12.73 5.06
CA ALA A 146 -1.05 -12.17 4.33
C ALA A 146 -2.32 -12.11 5.18
N GLU A 147 -2.49 -13.04 6.13
CA GLU A 147 -3.64 -13.04 7.04
C GLU A 147 -3.67 -11.81 7.95
N ASP A 148 -2.55 -11.46 8.57
CA ASP A 148 -2.43 -10.27 9.42
C ASP A 148 -2.76 -9.00 8.63
N VAL A 149 -2.20 -8.86 7.43
CA VAL A 149 -2.43 -7.69 6.57
C VAL A 149 -3.89 -7.65 6.09
N ALA A 150 -4.51 -8.80 5.82
CA ALA A 150 -5.90 -8.87 5.41
C ALA A 150 -6.87 -8.42 6.51
N ASP A 151 -6.60 -8.80 7.76
CA ASP A 151 -7.39 -8.37 8.91
C ASP A 151 -7.21 -6.87 9.17
N GLU A 152 -5.98 -6.35 9.09
CA GLU A 152 -5.68 -4.91 9.19
C GLU A 152 -6.42 -4.08 8.13
N VAL A 153 -6.34 -4.50 6.86
CA VAL A 153 -7.02 -3.82 5.74
C VAL A 153 -8.53 -3.80 5.95
N ARG A 154 -9.12 -4.92 6.39
CA ARG A 154 -10.57 -5.01 6.63
C ARG A 154 -11.00 -4.04 7.72
N THR A 155 -10.31 -4.03 8.86
CA THR A 155 -10.62 -3.10 9.95
C THR A 155 -10.48 -1.65 9.51
N ALA A 156 -9.44 -1.30 8.74
CA ALA A 156 -9.26 0.06 8.23
C ALA A 156 -10.38 0.47 7.23
N GLN A 157 -10.83 -0.45 6.39
CA GLN A 157 -11.95 -0.22 5.47
C GLN A 157 -13.26 0.02 6.23
N GLU A 158 -13.57 -0.79 7.22
CA GLU A 158 -14.77 -0.62 8.07
C GLU A 158 -14.79 0.76 8.73
N VAL A 159 -13.68 1.20 9.33
CA VAL A 159 -13.55 2.55 9.93
C VAL A 159 -13.76 3.67 8.89
N THR A 160 -13.19 3.49 7.70
CA THR A 160 -13.33 4.47 6.61
C THR A 160 -14.79 4.55 6.12
N GLU A 161 -15.43 3.40 5.92
CA GLU A 161 -16.83 3.31 5.49
C GLU A 161 -17.78 3.94 6.52
N GLU A 162 -17.55 3.69 7.81
CA GLU A 162 -18.30 4.32 8.90
C GLU A 162 -18.12 5.84 8.93
N ALA A 163 -16.90 6.34 8.74
CA ALA A 163 -16.63 7.78 8.69
C ALA A 163 -17.33 8.45 7.50
N VAL A 164 -17.21 7.86 6.30
CA VAL A 164 -17.87 8.36 5.08
C VAL A 164 -19.40 8.36 5.24
N ALA A 165 -19.96 7.31 5.86
CA ALA A 165 -21.40 7.23 6.12
C ALA A 165 -21.87 8.30 7.13
N GLN A 166 -21.06 8.61 8.14
CA GLN A 166 -21.35 9.69 9.09
C GLN A 166 -21.31 11.05 8.41
N GLU A 167 -20.29 11.35 7.60
CA GLU A 167 -20.20 12.60 6.85
C GLU A 167 -21.38 12.79 5.88
N ALA A 168 -21.76 11.74 5.15
CA ALA A 168 -22.91 11.78 4.25
C ALA A 168 -24.23 12.03 5.01
N ALA A 169 -24.40 11.43 6.19
CA ALA A 169 -25.57 11.65 7.04
C ALA A 169 -25.62 13.07 7.63
N GLU A 170 -24.47 13.70 7.88
CA GLU A 170 -24.38 15.09 8.35
C GLU A 170 -24.69 16.09 7.22
N GLU A 171 -24.23 15.84 5.99
CA GLU A 171 -24.53 16.67 4.81
C GLU A 171 -26.01 16.59 4.36
N GLU A 172 -26.71 15.49 4.64
CA GLU A 172 -28.15 15.34 4.33
C GLU A 172 -29.09 16.05 5.32
N THR A 173 -28.60 16.80 6.32
CA THR A 173 -29.46 17.59 7.21
C THR A 173 -30.02 18.80 6.44
N PRO A 174 -31.31 18.85 6.06
CA PRO A 174 -31.79 19.81 5.07
C PRO A 174 -31.78 21.24 5.60
N GLU A 175 -31.18 22.12 4.82
CA GLU A 175 -31.28 23.58 4.91
C GLU A 175 -32.70 24.10 4.54
N ASP A 176 -33.77 23.37 4.89
CA ASP A 176 -35.16 23.69 4.48
C ASP A 176 -36.04 24.25 5.61
N ALA A 177 -35.42 24.65 6.75
CA ALA A 177 -36.13 25.28 7.87
C ALA A 177 -36.05 26.82 7.89
N ARG A 178 -35.70 27.48 6.77
CA ARG A 178 -35.55 28.96 6.71
C ARG A 178 -36.30 29.66 5.57
N ARG A 179 -37.40 29.07 5.08
CA ARG A 179 -38.43 29.81 4.34
C ARG A 179 -39.82 29.52 4.91
N GLU A 180 -40.09 30.07 6.08
CA GLU A 180 -41.45 30.43 6.51
C GLU A 180 -41.58 31.96 6.51
#